data_AF-N6TGA6-F1
#
_entry.id   AF-N6TGA6-F1
#
_cell.length_a   1.000
_cell.length_b   1.000
_cell.length_c   1.000
_cell.angle_alpha   90.00
_cell.angle_beta   90.00
_cell.angle_gamma   90.00
#
_symmetry.space_group_name_H-M   'P 1'
#
loop_
_entity.id
_entity.type
_entity.pdbx_description
1 polymer ?
#
loop_
_entity_poly.entity_id
_entity_poly.type
_entity_poly.pdbx_seq_one_letter_code
_entity_poly.pdbx_strand_id
1 'polypeptide(L)'
;MRNFISLFAHPDKSVATPYIHSLAPQLVEFLYSDQAKQITSNEEFCITFETINAVESLIALAEPHNRIQMLSLLVPILVSYLLSNPRDKSLNKYSVSLHEVSLEKLMKIGPTYPQEFKTLMGTSTNLRTKLESAIRANQQNNIKAKHEININQPMSIHMPTIKLKTDFSNFS
;
A
#
# COMPACT_ATOMS: atom_id res chain seq x y z
N MET A 1 14.58 -4.36 17.43
CA MET A 1 13.33 -5.04 17.83
C MET A 1 13.17 -6.28 16.97
N ARG A 2 12.93 -7.46 17.57
CA ARG A 2 12.49 -8.65 16.80
C ARG A 2 11.06 -8.40 16.34
N ASN A 3 10.84 -8.32 15.02
CA ASN A 3 9.54 -8.07 14.41
C ASN A 3 8.65 -9.33 14.51
N PHE A 4 7.34 -9.21 14.76
CA PHE A 4 6.37 -10.32 14.78
C PHE A 4 6.50 -11.26 13.57
N ILE A 5 6.83 -10.71 12.40
CA ILE A 5 7.07 -11.46 11.17
C ILE A 5 8.18 -12.51 11.37
N SER A 6 9.27 -12.15 12.04
CA SER A 6 10.39 -13.08 12.30
C SER A 6 10.02 -14.21 13.27
N LEU A 7 9.09 -13.95 14.20
CA LEU A 7 8.59 -14.95 15.12
C LEU A 7 7.66 -15.95 14.39
N PHE A 8 6.76 -15.45 13.54
CA PHE A 8 5.83 -16.30 12.78
C PHE A 8 6.53 -17.11 11.68
N ALA A 9 7.59 -16.55 11.09
CA ALA A 9 8.41 -17.21 10.09
C ALA A 9 9.48 -18.15 10.69
N HIS A 10 9.46 -18.42 12.00
CA HIS A 10 10.44 -19.29 12.63
C HIS A 10 10.41 -20.70 11.98
N PRO A 11 11.58 -21.28 11.64
CA PRO A 11 11.65 -22.55 10.90
C PRO A 11 11.06 -23.71 11.69
N ASP A 12 11.24 -23.69 13.02
CA ASP A 12 10.60 -24.65 13.91
C ASP A 12 9.14 -24.26 14.18
N LYS A 13 8.22 -25.03 13.59
CA LYS A 13 6.77 -24.85 13.73
C LYS A 13 6.27 -25.21 15.13
N SER A 14 6.96 -26.05 15.88
CA SER A 14 6.60 -26.34 17.27
C SER A 14 6.76 -25.12 18.17
N VAL A 15 7.70 -24.23 17.81
CA VAL A 15 7.89 -22.93 18.46
C VAL A 15 6.91 -21.90 17.92
N ALA A 16 6.77 -21.77 16.59
CA ALA A 16 5.95 -20.70 16.00
C ALA A 16 4.45 -20.85 16.29
N THR A 17 3.93 -22.07 16.25
CA THR A 17 2.48 -22.34 16.26
C THR A 17 1.79 -21.86 17.54
N PRO A 18 2.29 -22.15 18.76
CA PRO A 18 1.70 -21.60 19.99
C PRO A 18 1.69 -20.07 20.06
N TYR A 19 2.74 -19.40 19.54
CA TYR A 19 2.78 -17.95 19.48
C TYR A 19 1.77 -17.40 18.46
N ILE A 20 1.62 -18.05 17.31
CA ILE A 20 0.61 -17.66 16.33
C ILE A 20 -0.79 -17.77 16.94
N HIS A 21 -1.12 -18.88 17.59
CA HIS A 21 -2.44 -19.08 18.19
C HIS A 21 -2.77 -18.11 19.34
N SER A 22 -1.76 -17.67 20.09
CA SER A 22 -1.96 -16.70 21.17
C SER A 22 -1.96 -15.24 20.68
N LEU A 23 -1.09 -14.89 19.72
CA LEU A 23 -0.94 -13.51 19.26
C LEU A 23 -1.88 -13.13 18.13
N ALA A 24 -2.19 -14.03 17.20
CA ALA A 24 -3.02 -13.68 16.03
C ALA A 24 -4.38 -13.07 16.41
N PRO A 25 -5.13 -13.63 17.39
CA PRO A 25 -6.40 -13.03 17.82
C PRO A 25 -6.21 -11.63 18.41
N GLN A 26 -5.17 -11.43 19.23
CA GLN A 26 -4.88 -10.15 19.87
C GLN A 26 -4.49 -9.06 18.86
N LEU A 27 -3.70 -9.42 17.84
CA LEU A 27 -3.32 -8.50 16.77
C LEU A 27 -4.54 -8.05 15.97
N VAL A 28 -5.44 -8.99 15.65
CA VAL A 28 -6.69 -8.66 14.95
C VAL A 28 -7.58 -7.78 15.84
N GLU A 29 -7.77 -8.14 17.11
CA GLU A 29 -8.56 -7.36 18.06
C GLU A 29 -8.05 -5.93 18.21
N PHE A 30 -6.73 -5.76 18.30
CA PHE A 30 -6.10 -4.43 18.30
C PHE A 30 -6.48 -3.62 17.06
N LEU A 31 -6.43 -4.19 15.86
CA LEU A 31 -6.77 -3.47 14.62
C LEU A 31 -8.24 -3.01 14.56
N TYR A 32 -9.14 -3.68 15.30
CA TYR A 32 -10.55 -3.27 15.40
C TYR A 32 -10.81 -2.25 16.52
N SER A 33 -9.84 -2.01 17.40
CA SER A 33 -9.94 -1.05 18.50
C SER A 33 -10.03 0.41 17.99
N ASP A 34 -10.51 1.30 18.85
CA ASP A 34 -10.54 2.73 18.53
C ASP A 34 -9.15 3.35 18.50
N GLN A 35 -8.20 2.77 19.24
CA GLN A 35 -6.79 3.18 19.21
C GLN A 35 -6.19 3.01 17.81
N ALA A 36 -6.47 1.90 17.14
CA ALA A 36 -5.99 1.67 15.77
C ALA A 36 -6.70 2.55 14.73
N LYS A 37 -7.86 3.14 15.05
CA LYS A 37 -8.64 4.01 14.14
C LYS A 37 -8.29 5.49 14.29
N GLN A 38 -7.86 5.92 15.47
CA GLN A 38 -7.59 7.31 15.80
C GLN A 38 -6.11 7.51 16.14
N ILE A 39 -5.27 7.51 15.11
CA ILE A 39 -3.83 7.67 15.29
C ILE A 39 -3.47 9.14 15.39
N THR A 40 -2.81 9.49 16.49
CA THR A 40 -2.40 10.86 16.85
C THR A 40 -0.90 10.96 17.12
N SER A 41 -0.21 9.84 17.32
CA SER A 41 1.22 9.79 17.59
C SER A 41 2.00 8.88 16.64
N ASN A 42 3.32 9.08 16.60
CA ASN A 42 4.21 8.23 15.80
C ASN A 42 4.28 6.80 16.34
N GLU A 43 4.20 6.65 17.67
CA GLU A 43 4.22 5.35 18.32
C GLU A 43 2.97 4.53 17.94
N GLU A 44 1.78 5.13 18.04
CA GLU A 44 0.52 4.52 17.59
C GLU A 44 0.57 4.12 16.12
N PHE A 45 1.13 4.98 15.26
CA PHE A 45 1.33 4.68 13.85
C PHE A 45 2.23 3.45 13.66
N CYS A 46 3.40 3.42 14.30
CA CYS A 46 4.33 2.29 14.20
C CYS A 46 3.70 0.99 14.69
N ILE A 47 3.00 1.00 15.83
CA ILE A 47 2.31 -0.18 16.36
C ILE A 47 1.26 -0.69 15.38
N THR A 48 0.44 0.22 14.84
CA THR A 48 -0.62 -0.14 13.88
C THR A 48 -0.03 -0.69 12.59
N PHE A 49 1.00 -0.03 12.06
CA PHE A 49 1.71 -0.47 10.86
C PHE A 49 2.31 -1.88 11.02
N GLU A 50 3.03 -2.12 12.12
CA GLU A 50 3.62 -3.43 12.40
C GLU A 50 2.56 -4.50 12.61
N THR A 51 1.44 -4.16 13.25
CA THR A 51 0.33 -5.09 13.44
C THR A 51 -0.32 -5.47 12.11
N ILE A 52 -0.52 -4.51 11.20
CA ILE A 52 -1.00 -4.79 9.84
C ILE A 52 -0.04 -5.75 9.11
N ASN A 53 1.27 -5.49 9.18
CA ASN A 53 2.27 -6.34 8.53
C ASN A 53 2.30 -7.75 9.15
N ALA A 54 2.13 -7.85 10.47
CA ALA A 54 2.06 -9.12 11.18
C ALA A 54 0.85 -9.94 10.70
N VAL A 55 -0.33 -9.33 10.61
CA VAL A 55 -1.54 -10.00 10.08
C VAL A 55 -1.38 -10.37 8.61
N GLU A 56 -0.79 -9.52 7.77
CA GLU A 56 -0.48 -9.86 6.37
C GLU A 56 0.43 -11.10 6.26
N SER A 57 1.46 -11.19 7.12
CA SER A 57 2.36 -12.34 7.17
C SER A 57 1.61 -13.62 7.59
N LEU A 58 0.69 -13.51 8.55
CA LEU A 58 -0.15 -14.64 8.96
C LEU A 58 -1.06 -15.12 7.82
N ILE A 59 -1.63 -14.21 7.02
CA ILE A 59 -2.43 -14.56 5.83
C ILE A 59 -1.58 -15.33 4.82
N ALA A 60 -0.33 -14.91 4.59
CA ALA A 60 0.58 -15.60 3.67
C ALA A 60 0.96 -17.01 4.16
N LEU A 61 1.03 -17.21 5.48
CA LEU A 61 1.30 -18.52 6.10
C LEU A 61 0.05 -19.41 6.21
N ALA A 62 -1.14 -18.83 6.10
CA ALA A 62 -2.39 -19.57 6.25
C ALA A 62 -2.64 -20.51 5.06
N GLU A 63 -3.24 -21.66 5.39
CA GLU A 63 -3.76 -22.60 4.41
C GLU A 63 -4.73 -21.90 3.45
N PRO A 64 -4.73 -22.24 2.14
CA PRO A 64 -5.54 -21.54 1.14
C PRO A 64 -7.02 -21.39 1.51
N HIS A 65 -7.62 -22.41 2.12
CA HIS A 65 -9.03 -22.40 2.53
C HIS A 65 -9.34 -21.40 3.67
N ASN A 66 -8.36 -21.03 4.49
CA ASN A 66 -8.52 -20.07 5.59
C ASN A 66 -8.24 -18.62 5.18
N ARG A 67 -7.59 -18.39 4.03
CA ARG A 67 -7.16 -17.05 3.60
C ARG A 67 -8.33 -16.10 3.42
N ILE A 68 -9.44 -16.56 2.85
CA ILE A 68 -10.62 -15.72 2.64
C ILE A 68 -11.18 -15.19 3.98
N GLN A 69 -11.18 -16.01 5.02
CA GLN A 69 -11.64 -15.61 6.34
C GLN A 69 -10.71 -14.55 6.94
N MET A 70 -9.39 -14.74 6.86
CA MET A 70 -8.45 -13.76 7.37
C MET A 70 -8.45 -12.46 6.57
N LEU A 71 -8.58 -12.54 5.24
CA LEU A 71 -8.73 -11.36 4.37
C LEU A 71 -10.04 -10.62 4.65
N SER A 72 -11.12 -11.33 5.03
CA SER A 72 -12.38 -10.69 5.44
C SER A 72 -12.25 -9.85 6.70
N LEU A 73 -11.21 -10.10 7.52
CA LEU A 73 -10.88 -9.28 8.67
C LEU A 73 -10.01 -8.08 8.27
N LEU A 74 -8.93 -8.33 7.51
CA LEU A 74 -7.96 -7.28 7.19
C LEU A 74 -8.45 -6.26 6.16
N VAL A 75 -9.14 -6.69 5.09
CA VAL A 75 -9.53 -5.79 3.99
C VAL A 75 -10.45 -4.65 4.46
N PRO A 76 -11.51 -4.89 5.27
CA PRO A 76 -12.33 -3.80 5.78
C PRO A 76 -11.56 -2.79 6.62
N ILE A 77 -10.58 -3.24 7.41
CA ILE A 77 -9.72 -2.37 8.21
C ILE A 77 -8.89 -1.46 7.29
N LEU A 78 -8.19 -2.02 6.30
CA LEU A 78 -7.42 -1.23 5.33
C LEU A 78 -8.29 -0.23 4.57
N VAL A 79 -9.50 -0.64 4.16
CA VAL A 79 -10.45 0.26 3.50
C VAL A 79 -10.95 1.36 4.45
N SER A 80 -11.07 1.09 5.74
CA SER A 80 -11.46 2.09 6.74
C SER A 80 -10.47 3.26 6.81
N TYR A 81 -9.16 2.99 6.64
CA TYR A 81 -8.10 4.01 6.59
C TYR A 81 -8.04 4.81 5.30
N LEU A 82 -8.77 4.43 4.26
CA LEU A 82 -8.78 5.20 3.03
C LEU A 82 -9.49 6.55 3.23
N LEU A 83 -8.81 7.62 2.82
CA LEU A 83 -9.30 8.98 2.88
C LEU A 83 -9.92 9.39 1.54
N SER A 84 -11.02 10.14 1.58
CA SER A 84 -11.65 10.69 0.37
C SER A 84 -10.80 11.78 -0.27
N ASN A 85 -10.12 12.60 0.53
CA ASN A 85 -9.20 13.63 0.07
C ASN A 85 -7.91 13.63 0.93
N PRO A 86 -6.91 12.81 0.58
CA PRO A 86 -5.66 12.72 1.35
C PRO A 86 -4.79 14.00 1.33
N ARG A 87 -5.17 15.01 0.53
CA ARG A 87 -4.45 16.30 0.45
C ARG A 87 -5.06 17.40 1.33
N ASP A 88 -6.11 17.09 2.07
CA ASP A 88 -6.68 18.04 3.01
C ASP A 88 -5.65 18.37 4.10
N LYS A 89 -5.27 19.65 4.18
CA LYS A 89 -4.25 20.15 5.12
C LYS A 89 -4.69 20.07 6.58
N SER A 90 -5.98 19.88 6.85
CA SER A 90 -6.51 19.68 8.20
C SER A 90 -6.26 18.28 8.74
N LEU A 91 -5.93 17.32 7.86
CA LEU A 91 -5.69 15.94 8.26
C LEU A 91 -4.36 15.81 8.99
N ASN A 92 -4.35 14.95 10.00
CA ASN A 92 -3.11 14.59 10.67
C ASN A 92 -2.23 13.75 9.72
N LYS A 93 -0.91 13.94 9.82
CA LYS A 93 0.06 13.27 8.93
C LYS A 93 -0.01 11.74 9.02
N TYR A 94 -0.35 11.18 10.19
CA TYR A 94 -0.40 9.73 10.39
C TYR A 94 -1.57 9.07 9.66
N SER A 95 -2.70 9.77 9.56
CA SER A 95 -3.87 9.34 8.79
C SER A 95 -3.56 9.31 7.30
N VAL A 96 -2.80 10.31 6.81
CA VAL A 96 -2.31 10.33 5.43
C VAL A 96 -1.35 9.16 5.18
N SER A 97 -0.39 8.92 6.07
CA SER A 97 0.53 7.77 5.96
C SER A 97 -0.21 6.42 6.01
N LEU A 98 -1.21 6.27 6.89
CA LEU A 98 -2.04 5.06 6.93
C LEU A 98 -2.83 4.87 5.64
N HIS A 99 -3.38 5.96 5.06
CA HIS A 99 -4.05 5.89 3.78
C HIS A 99 -3.12 5.37 2.68
N GLU A 100 -1.89 5.91 2.59
CA GLU A 100 -0.89 5.49 1.60
C GLU A 100 -0.54 4.01 1.74
N VAL A 101 -0.17 3.58 2.95
CA VAL A 101 0.17 2.17 3.23
C VAL A 101 -1.02 1.26 2.95
N SER A 102 -2.23 1.65 3.37
CA SER A 102 -3.41 0.81 3.20
C SER A 102 -3.79 0.65 1.74
N LEU A 103 -3.69 1.73 0.96
CA LEU A 103 -3.94 1.69 -0.48
C LEU A 103 -2.91 0.80 -1.19
N GLU A 104 -1.63 0.93 -0.86
CA GLU A 104 -0.57 0.09 -1.42
C GLU A 104 -0.84 -1.40 -1.14
N LYS A 105 -1.15 -1.74 0.12
CA LYS A 105 -1.48 -3.11 0.50
C LYS A 105 -2.71 -3.64 -0.22
N LEU A 106 -3.79 -2.85 -0.32
CA LEU A 106 -4.99 -3.26 -1.06
C LEU A 106 -4.70 -3.49 -2.54
N MET A 107 -3.88 -2.64 -3.16
CA MET A 107 -3.44 -2.81 -4.55
C MET A 107 -2.57 -4.05 -4.76
N LYS A 108 -1.84 -4.50 -3.73
CA LYS A 108 -1.09 -5.76 -3.74
C LYS A 108 -1.97 -6.99 -3.47
N ILE A 109 -2.94 -6.89 -2.56
CA ILE A 109 -3.87 -7.98 -2.22
C ILE A 109 -4.68 -8.42 -3.44
N GLY A 110 -5.18 -7.47 -4.25
CA GLY A 110 -6.01 -7.77 -5.42
C GLY A 110 -5.38 -8.79 -6.39
N PRO A 111 -4.17 -8.55 -6.90
CA PRO A 111 -3.45 -9.52 -7.74
C PRO A 111 -2.98 -10.78 -6.99
N THR A 112 -2.69 -10.68 -5.69
CA THR A 112 -2.17 -11.82 -4.90
C THR A 112 -3.26 -12.85 -4.58
N TYR A 113 -4.49 -12.39 -4.31
CA TYR A 113 -5.63 -13.21 -3.90
C TYR A 113 -6.88 -12.85 -4.72
N PRO A 114 -6.87 -13.07 -6.06
CA PRO A 114 -7.88 -12.50 -6.94
C PRO A 114 -9.30 -13.02 -6.67
N GLN A 115 -9.45 -14.29 -6.32
CA GLN A 115 -10.76 -14.90 -6.08
C GLN A 115 -11.37 -14.42 -4.77
N GLU A 116 -10.58 -14.41 -3.70
CA GLU A 116 -10.95 -13.94 -2.37
C GLU A 116 -11.27 -12.44 -2.43
N PHE A 117 -10.41 -11.66 -3.08
CA PHE A 117 -10.60 -10.22 -3.22
C PHE A 117 -11.86 -9.88 -4.01
N LYS A 118 -12.10 -10.57 -5.14
CA LYS A 118 -13.35 -10.40 -5.92
C LYS A 118 -14.58 -10.73 -5.08
N THR A 119 -14.52 -11.80 -4.29
CA THR A 119 -15.60 -12.19 -3.39
C THR A 119 -15.88 -11.10 -2.35
N LEU A 120 -14.84 -10.58 -1.69
CA LEU A 120 -14.96 -9.51 -0.70
C LEU A 120 -15.48 -8.19 -1.31
N MET A 121 -15.09 -7.85 -2.53
CA MET A 121 -15.65 -6.68 -3.22
C MET A 121 -17.12 -6.87 -3.61
N GLY A 122 -17.58 -8.12 -3.71
CA GLY A 122 -18.98 -8.47 -3.94
C GLY A 122 -19.87 -8.42 -2.69
N THR A 123 -19.31 -8.54 -1.49
CA THR A 123 -20.09 -8.56 -0.24
C THR A 123 -20.53 -7.17 0.23
N SER A 124 -19.83 -6.11 -0.17
CA SER A 124 -20.15 -4.73 0.23
C SER A 124 -19.85 -3.72 -0.87
N THR A 125 -20.92 -3.09 -1.39
CA THR A 125 -20.82 -1.98 -2.34
C THR A 125 -20.04 -0.82 -1.74
N ASN A 126 -20.20 -0.54 -0.45
CA ASN A 126 -19.48 0.55 0.22
C ASN A 126 -17.96 0.33 0.22
N LEU A 127 -17.51 -0.88 0.58
CA LEU A 127 -16.09 -1.24 0.54
C LEU A 127 -15.51 -1.06 -0.86
N ARG A 128 -16.22 -1.60 -1.87
CA ARG A 128 -15.83 -1.51 -3.28
C ARG A 128 -15.71 -0.06 -3.74
N THR A 129 -16.77 0.74 -3.55
CA THR A 129 -16.80 2.13 -4.02
C THR A 129 -15.74 3.00 -3.33
N LYS A 130 -15.49 2.79 -2.03
CA LYS A 130 -14.45 3.54 -1.30
C LYS A 130 -13.05 3.22 -1.84
N LEU A 131 -12.76 1.94 -2.09
CA LEU A 131 -11.50 1.52 -2.70
C LEU A 131 -11.33 2.09 -4.11
N GLU A 132 -12.34 1.93 -4.97
CA GLU A 132 -12.28 2.45 -6.34
C GLU A 132 -12.04 3.97 -6.36
N SER A 133 -12.69 4.71 -5.46
CA SER A 133 -12.50 6.16 -5.33
C SER A 133 -11.07 6.52 -4.93
N ALA A 134 -10.50 5.79 -3.97
CA ALA A 134 -9.12 5.97 -3.55
C ALA A 134 -8.12 5.67 -4.67
N ILE A 135 -8.34 4.59 -5.44
CA ILE A 135 -7.49 4.22 -6.59
C ILE A 135 -7.56 5.32 -7.67
N ARG A 136 -8.75 5.79 -8.02
CA ARG A 136 -8.93 6.86 -9.02
C ARG A 136 -8.22 8.15 -8.57
N ALA A 137 -8.38 8.53 -7.31
CA ALA A 137 -7.70 9.70 -6.75
C ALA A 137 -6.17 9.56 -6.81
N ASN A 138 -5.63 8.38 -6.51
CA ASN A 138 -4.20 8.10 -6.57
C ASN A 138 -3.66 8.17 -8.01
N GLN A 139 -4.37 7.58 -8.98
CA GLN A 139 -4.00 7.64 -10.41
C GLN A 139 -3.99 9.09 -10.92
N GLN A 140 -5.03 9.86 -10.59
CA GLN A 140 -5.12 11.26 -11.00
C GLN A 140 -3.97 12.11 -10.45
N ASN A 141 -3.52 11.82 -9.21
CA ASN A 141 -2.39 12.50 -8.59
C ASN A 141 -1.06 12.11 -9.25
N ASN A 142 -0.86 10.82 -9.55
CA ASN A 142 0.37 10.35 -10.19
C ASN A 142 0.55 10.96 -11.60
N ILE A 143 -0.55 11.13 -12.34
CA ILE A 143 -0.54 11.80 -13.65
C ILE A 143 -0.18 13.29 -13.52
N LYS A 144 -0.74 13.99 -12.51
CA LYS A 144 -0.46 15.41 -12.26
C LYS A 144 1.00 15.65 -11.83
N ALA A 145 1.52 14.82 -10.93
CA ALA A 145 2.92 14.87 -10.53
C ALA A 145 3.86 14.68 -11.72
N LYS A 146 3.57 13.72 -12.62
CA LYS A 146 4.36 13.51 -13.84
C LYS A 146 4.32 14.69 -14.81
N HIS A 147 3.20 15.43 -14.89
CA HIS A 147 3.11 16.63 -15.73
C HIS A 147 3.87 17.83 -15.14
N GLU A 148 3.88 18.01 -13.82
CA GLU A 148 4.62 19.11 -13.18
C GLU A 148 6.15 18.93 -13.27
N ILE A 149 6.64 17.69 -13.24
CA ILE A 149 8.08 17.40 -13.42
C ILE A 149 8.54 17.72 -14.86
N ASN A 150 7.64 17.63 -15.86
CA ASN A 150 7.96 17.88 -17.27
C ASN A 150 7.94 19.39 -17.63
N ILE A 151 7.32 20.25 -16.82
CA ILE A 151 7.28 21.70 -17.06
C ILE A 151 8.51 22.40 -16.45
N ASN A 152 9.22 21.75 -15.52
CA ASN A 152 10.36 22.33 -14.82
C ASN A 152 11.75 21.96 -15.39
N GLN A 153 11.81 21.38 -16.60
CA GLN A 153 13.07 21.36 -17.36
C GLN A 153 13.20 22.67 -18.15
N PRO A 154 14.29 23.45 -18.00
CA PRO A 154 14.55 24.57 -18.89
C PRO A 154 14.68 24.02 -20.32
N MET A 155 13.78 24.44 -21.21
CA MET A 155 13.90 24.21 -22.64
C MET A 155 15.22 24.81 -23.13
N SER A 156 16.24 23.97 -23.22
CA SER A 156 17.43 24.21 -24.03
C SER A 156 16.96 24.23 -25.48
N ILE A 157 16.86 25.43 -26.06
CA ILE A 157 16.68 25.66 -27.49
C ILE A 157 17.97 25.18 -28.17
N HIS A 158 18.05 23.88 -28.45
CA HIS A 158 19.13 23.33 -29.24
C HIS A 158 18.75 23.39 -30.72
N MET A 159 19.05 24.52 -31.35
CA MET A 159 18.95 24.72 -32.79
C MET A 159 19.96 23.80 -33.50
N PRO A 160 19.55 22.81 -34.31
CA PRO A 160 20.51 21.96 -35.03
C PRO A 160 21.08 22.74 -36.22
N THR A 161 22.23 23.38 -36.04
CA THR A 161 23.01 23.94 -37.15
C THR A 161 23.69 22.78 -37.89
N ILE A 162 23.11 22.35 -39.01
CA ILE A 162 23.77 21.49 -39.99
C ILE A 162 24.93 22.29 -40.61
N LYS A 163 26.17 21.98 -40.22
CA LYS A 163 27.38 22.45 -40.93
C LYS A 163 27.79 21.38 -41.93
N LEU A 164 27.38 21.55 -43.18
CA LEU A 164 27.91 20.76 -44.30
C LEU A 164 29.34 21.25 -44.57
N LYS A 165 30.34 20.44 -44.18
CA LYS A 165 31.73 20.63 -44.61
C LYS A 165 32.02 19.63 -45.73
N THR A 166 32.05 20.10 -46.97
CA THR A 166 32.65 19.40 -48.09
C THR A 166 33.92 20.14 -48.47
N ASP A 167 35.06 19.62 -48.03
CA ASP A 167 36.38 20.02 -48.48
C ASP A 167 36.75 19.10 -49.65
N PHE A 168 36.95 19.66 -50.85
CA PHE A 168 37.36 18.93 -52.05
C PHE A 168 38.75 19.35 -52.51
N SER A 169 39.68 19.45 -51.55
CA SER A 169 41.08 19.74 -51.83
C SER A 169 41.89 18.45 -51.84
N ASN A 170 41.93 17.75 -52.98
CA ASN A 170 43.02 16.87 -53.49
C ASN A 170 42.53 15.80 -54.48
N PHE A 171 42.06 16.23 -55.64
CA PHE A 171 42.16 15.41 -56.86
C PHE A 171 42.75 16.28 -57.99
N SER A 172 44.07 16.31 -58.06
CA SER A 172 44.88 16.58 -59.26
C SER A 172 46.26 15.97 -59.06
#